data_AF-A0A355WKR3-F1
#
_entry.id   AF-A0A355WKR3-F1
#
_cell.length_a   1.000
_cell.length_b   1.000
_cell.length_c   1.000
_cell.angle_alpha   90.00
_cell.angle_beta   90.00
_cell.angle_gamma   90.00
#
_symmetry.space_group_name_H-M   'P 1'
#
loop_
_entity.id
_entity.type
_entity.pdbx_description
1 polymer ?
#
loop_
_entity_poly.entity_id
_entity_poly.type
_entity_poly.pdbx_seq_one_letter_code
_entity_poly.pdbx_strand_id
1 'polypeptide(L)' 'MASNNSGDSKNTLYCSFCGKSQHEVRKLIAGPTVFICDECVELCMDIIRE' A
#
# COMPACT_ATOMS: atom_id res chain seq x y z
N MET A 1 10.50 -14.52 -32.59
CA MET A 1 10.76 -14.83 -31.17
C MET A 1 9.81 -13.99 -30.34
N ALA A 2 8.95 -14.66 -29.58
CA ALA A 2 7.90 -14.07 -28.77
C ALA A 2 8.46 -13.38 -27.52
N SER A 3 7.82 -12.29 -27.11
CA SER A 3 7.66 -11.87 -25.70
C SER A 3 6.65 -10.71 -25.64
N ASN A 4 5.39 -10.99 -25.95
CA ASN A 4 4.29 -10.14 -25.48
C ASN A 4 3.95 -10.58 -24.06
N ASN A 5 4.70 -10.07 -23.07
CA ASN A 5 4.35 -10.27 -21.67
C ASN A 5 3.30 -9.21 -21.27
N SER A 6 2.06 -9.45 -21.70
CA SER A 6 0.90 -8.69 -21.26
C SER A 6 0.28 -9.45 -20.09
N GLY A 7 0.71 -9.14 -18.87
CA GLY A 7 0.18 -9.79 -17.66
C GLY A 7 0.66 -9.11 -16.38
N ASP A 8 -0.27 -8.40 -15.73
CA ASP A 8 -0.11 -7.77 -14.41
C ASP A 8 0.63 -6.42 -14.35
N SER A 9 0.23 -5.46 -15.19
CA SER A 9 0.33 -4.04 -14.81
C SER A 9 -0.93 -3.61 -14.04
N LYS A 10 -1.40 -4.46 -13.12
CA LYS A 10 -2.42 -4.04 -12.15
C LYS A 10 -1.79 -2.91 -11.35
N ASN A 11 -2.43 -1.75 -11.39
CA ASN A 11 -1.93 -0.51 -10.79
C ASN A 11 -1.47 -0.77 -9.35
N THR A 12 -0.16 -0.92 -9.13
CA THR A 12 0.40 -1.18 -7.81
C THR A 12 -0.03 -0.05 -6.89
N LEU A 13 -0.72 -0.38 -5.81
CA LEU A 13 -1.12 0.59 -4.82
C LEU A 13 0.03 0.82 -3.82
N TYR A 14 0.15 2.05 -3.35
CA TYR A 14 1.19 2.47 -2.43
C TYR A 14 0.57 3.16 -1.22
N CYS A 15 1.11 2.89 -0.03
CA CYS A 15 0.74 3.61 1.18
C CYS A 15 1.08 5.09 1.03
N SER A 16 0.09 5.96 1.24
CA SER A 16 0.26 7.41 1.12
C SER A 16 1.16 8.01 2.21
N PHE A 17 1.46 7.26 3.26
CA PHE A 17 2.22 7.72 4.42
C PHE A 17 3.68 7.26 4.39
N CYS A 18 3.94 5.97 4.16
CA CYS A 18 5.30 5.42 4.14
C CYS A 18 5.83 5.11 2.73
N GLY A 19 4.99 5.18 1.69
CA GLY A 19 5.39 4.91 0.30
C GLY A 19 5.56 3.42 -0.06
N LYS A 20 5.40 2.49 0.89
CA LYS A 20 5.49 1.04 0.62
C LYS A 20 4.37 0.57 -0.30
N SER A 21 4.70 -0.34 -1.22
CA SER A 21 3.71 -0.98 -2.09
C SER A 21 2.84 -1.99 -1.35
N GLN A 22 1.68 -2.32 -1.93
CA GLN A 22 0.78 -3.36 -1.41
C GLN A 22 1.44 -4.75 -1.24
N HIS A 23 2.57 -4.99 -1.91
CA HIS A 23 3.33 -6.23 -1.85
C HIS A 23 4.37 -6.23 -0.71
N GLU A 24 4.72 -5.06 -0.19
CA GLU A 24 5.70 -4.87 0.88
C GLU A 24 5.06 -4.81 2.27
N VAL A 25 3.73 -4.70 2.35
CA VAL A 25 2.97 -4.59 3.60
C VAL A 25 2.02 -5.78 3.73
N ARG A 26 1.71 -6.15 4.97
CA ARG A 26 0.79 -7.26 5.23
C ARG A 26 -0.65 -6.88 4.86
N LYS A 27 -1.05 -5.63 5.14
CA LYS A 27 -2.35 -5.10 4.73
C LYS A 27 -2.20 -3.67 4.22
N LEU A 28 -2.87 -3.38 3.11
CA LEU A 28 -3.06 -2.03 2.60
C LEU A 28 -4.56 -1.74 2.53
N ILE A 29 -4.99 -0.70 3.25
CA ILE A 29 -6.38 -0.25 3.32
C ILE A 29 -6.57 0.84 2.27
N ALA A 30 -7.52 0.62 1.34
CA ALA A 30 -7.83 1.55 0.27
C ALA A 30 -9.05 2.41 0.59
N GLY A 31 -8.85 3.72 0.67
CA GLY A 31 -9.91 4.72 0.67
C GLY A 31 -10.11 5.33 -0.73
N PRO A 32 -11.13 6.19 -0.92
CA PRO A 32 -11.40 6.85 -2.20
C PRO A 32 -10.24 7.73 -2.70
N THR A 33 -9.46 8.31 -1.79
CA THR A 33 -8.39 9.28 -2.11
C THR A 33 -7.05 9.00 -1.43
N VAL A 34 -7.01 8.07 -0.48
CA VAL A 34 -5.84 7.82 0.37
C VAL A 34 -5.71 6.33 0.68
N PHE A 35 -4.49 5.85 0.79
CA PHE A 35 -4.18 4.47 1.12
C PHE A 35 -3.28 4.44 2.37
N ILE A 36 -3.55 3.53 3.29
CA ILE A 36 -2.76 3.39 4.52
C ILE A 36 -2.46 1.92 4.80
N CYS A 37 -1.22 1.59 5.18
CA CYS A 37 -0.84 0.24 5.55
C CYS A 37 -1.01 -0.03 7.05
N ASP A 38 -0.97 -1.30 7.45
CA ASP A 38 -1.14 -1.69 8.85
C ASP A 38 -0.07 -1.11 9.79
N GLU A 39 1.19 -1.05 9.35
CA GLU A 39 2.27 -0.43 10.12
C GLU A 39 2.02 1.06 10.39
N CYS A 40 1.52 1.80 9.41
CA CYS A 40 1.20 3.22 9.58
C CYS A 40 -0.01 3.41 10.49
N VAL A 41 -1.00 2.51 10.45
CA VAL A 41 -2.13 2.56 11.38
C VAL A 41 -1.65 2.36 12.81
N GLU A 42 -0.80 1.36 13.07
CA GLU A 42 -0.25 1.10 14.41
C GLU A 42 0.53 2.31 14.94
N LEU A 43 1.44 2.87 14.13
CA LEU A 43 2.19 4.07 14.48
C LEU A 43 1.27 5.26 14.78
N CYS A 44 0.24 5.50 13.95
CA CYS A 44 -0.73 6.56 14.20
C CYS A 44 -1.53 6.33 15.48
N MET A 45 -1.89 5.08 15.80
CA MET A 45 -2.61 4.77 17.03
C MET A 45 -1.75 5.03 18.27
N ASP A 46 -0.45 4.72 18.21
CA ASP A 46 0.49 5.01 19.30
C ASP A 46 0.59 6.52 19.55
N ILE A 47 0.69 7.32 18.49
CA ILE A 47 0.73 8.79 18.58
C ILE A 47 -0.57 9.37 19.16
N ILE A 48 -1.74 8.79 18.85
CA ILE A 48 -3.04 9.28 19.34
C ILE A 48 -3.28 8.94 20.81
N ARG A 49 -2.68 7.85 21.29
CA ARG A 49 -2.88 7.35 22.67
C ARG A 49 -1.96 8.04 23.68
N GLU A 50 -1.06 8.90 23.22
CA GLU A 50 -0.23 9.79 24.02
C GLU A 50 -0.86 11.19 24.12
#